data_AF-A0A562SU39-F1
#
_entry.id   AF-A0A562SU39-F1
#
_cell.length_a   1.000
_cell.length_b   1.000
_cell.length_c   1.000
_cell.angle_alpha   90.00
_cell.angle_beta   90.00
_cell.angle_gamma   90.00
#
_symmetry.space_group_name_H-M   'P 1'
#
loop_
_entity.id
_entity.type
_entity.pdbx_description
1 polymer ?
#
loop_
_entity_poly.entity_id
_entity_poly.type
_entity_poly.pdbx_seq_one_letter_code
_entity_poly.pdbx_strand_id
1 'polypeptide(L)'
;MKSTAHIKGHPIHPILIVFPIAFFIGTLLFDILALAGNRYDFAFVAICLQIAGVVSALLAAVPGIIDYLFTVPPKSSAKKRGTQHGLLNIFVVVLFFVAWLLKRDPYLPAFWIILLELAGVVGLGISGWMGGTLVYRNQIGVNPRYAGAGKWKEMHIDGRPEKVEVATADELQTDQMKLVHVHNKRIVLAKTEKGYVAFDDRCTHKGGSLAGGAMIYGTVQCPWHGSQFEATTGQVKAGPAKEGIVTYAVTEHNGKVYLNF
;
A
#
# COMPACT_ATOMS: atom_id res chain seq x y z
N MET A 1 1.89 -3.95 2.75
CA MET A 1 1.79 -2.82 3.70
C MET A 1 0.61 -1.97 3.28
N LYS A 2 -0.41 -1.90 4.13
CA LYS A 2 -1.59 -1.10 3.85
C LYS A 2 -1.21 0.38 3.81
N SER A 3 -1.62 1.08 2.76
CA SER A 3 -1.45 2.53 2.60
C SER A 3 -2.14 3.26 3.75
N THR A 4 -1.57 4.37 4.21
CA THR A 4 -2.21 5.29 5.16
C THR A 4 -3.18 6.21 4.43
N ALA A 5 -2.81 6.66 3.23
CA ALA A 5 -3.65 7.49 2.37
C ALA A 5 -4.60 6.61 1.51
N HIS A 6 -5.67 6.10 2.11
CA HIS A 6 -6.65 5.24 1.43
C HIS A 6 -8.10 5.72 1.60
N ILE A 7 -8.98 5.36 0.66
CA ILE A 7 -10.44 5.47 0.78
C ILE A 7 -11.05 4.08 0.73
N LYS A 8 -11.77 3.68 1.78
CA LYS A 8 -12.37 2.33 1.91
C LYS A 8 -11.36 1.18 1.67
N GLY A 9 -10.08 1.40 2.00
CA GLY A 9 -9.01 0.43 1.78
C GLY A 9 -8.32 0.51 0.42
N HIS A 10 -8.79 1.36 -0.50
CA HIS A 10 -8.15 1.60 -1.79
C HIS A 10 -7.11 2.73 -1.68
N PRO A 11 -5.83 2.48 -2.02
CA PRO A 11 -4.77 3.50 -1.93
C PRO A 11 -5.01 4.62 -2.95
N ILE A 12 -4.88 5.88 -2.51
CA ILE A 12 -5.20 7.05 -3.34
C ILE A 12 -4.10 7.35 -4.36
N HIS A 13 -2.83 7.21 -3.99
CA HIS A 13 -1.71 7.57 -4.87
C HIS A 13 -1.73 6.82 -6.21
N PRO A 14 -1.89 5.47 -6.27
CA PRO A 14 -1.98 4.74 -7.54
C PRO A 14 -3.19 5.13 -8.41
N ILE A 15 -4.26 5.67 -7.82
CA ILE A 15 -5.43 6.16 -8.56
C ILE A 15 -5.09 7.49 -9.24
N LEU A 16 -4.36 8.37 -8.57
CA LEU A 16 -4.07 9.72 -9.06
C LEU A 16 -2.91 9.77 -10.07
N ILE A 17 -1.92 8.87 -9.99
CA ILE A 17 -0.74 8.91 -10.86
C ILE A 17 -1.04 8.70 -12.35
N VAL A 18 -2.20 8.14 -12.71
CA VAL A 18 -2.55 7.91 -14.13
C VAL A 18 -2.75 9.22 -14.89
N PHE A 19 -3.22 10.26 -14.21
CA PHE A 19 -3.48 11.58 -14.79
C PHE A 19 -2.18 12.29 -15.22
N PRO A 20 -1.19 12.55 -14.34
CA PRO A 20 0.03 13.21 -14.76
C PRO A 20 0.80 12.39 -15.80
N ILE A 21 0.76 11.04 -15.73
CA ILE A 21 1.37 10.19 -16.76
C ILE A 21 0.75 10.45 -18.13
N ALA A 22 -0.58 10.38 -18.23
CA ALA A 22 -1.29 10.60 -19.48
C ALA A 22 -1.09 12.03 -20.01
N PHE A 23 -1.14 13.03 -19.14
CA PHE A 23 -1.04 14.43 -19.53
C PHE A 23 0.37 14.84 -19.97
N PHE A 24 1.43 14.36 -19.32
CA PHE A 24 2.80 14.64 -19.74
C PHE A 24 3.18 13.93 -21.04
N ILE A 25 2.75 12.67 -21.23
CA ILE A 25 2.91 11.98 -22.52
C ILE A 25 2.12 12.70 -23.61
N GLY A 26 0.88 13.08 -23.32
CA GLY A 26 0.03 13.82 -24.25
C GLY A 26 0.64 15.17 -24.65
N THR A 27 1.22 15.91 -23.70
CA THR A 27 1.95 17.17 -23.98
C THR A 27 2.98 16.97 -25.08
N LEU A 28 3.91 16.04 -24.88
CA LEU A 28 4.98 15.73 -25.86
C LEU A 28 4.39 15.35 -27.23
N LEU A 29 3.36 14.50 -27.26
CA LEU A 29 2.74 14.07 -28.51
C LEU A 29 2.12 15.24 -29.27
N PHE A 30 1.39 16.11 -28.58
CA PHE A 30 0.72 17.25 -29.21
C PHE A 30 1.70 18.34 -29.63
N ASP A 31 2.81 18.55 -28.91
CA ASP A 31 3.88 19.47 -29.36
C ASP A 31 4.59 18.94 -30.62
N ILE A 32 4.84 17.63 -30.72
CA ILE A 32 5.36 17.01 -31.95
C ILE A 32 4.38 17.20 -33.11
N LEU A 33 3.08 16.96 -32.90
CA LEU A 33 2.05 17.15 -33.93
C LEU A 33 1.91 18.62 -34.33
N ALA A 34 2.03 19.55 -33.38
CA ALA A 34 2.00 20.97 -33.64
C ALA A 34 3.17 21.39 -34.54
N LEU A 35 4.38 20.91 -34.23
CA LEU A 35 5.58 21.18 -35.03
C LEU A 35 5.50 20.56 -36.42
N ALA A 36 5.08 19.29 -36.52
CA ALA A 36 5.02 18.57 -37.80
C ALA A 36 3.92 19.09 -38.74
N GLY A 37 2.77 19.48 -38.17
CA GLY A 37 1.61 19.95 -38.93
C GLY A 37 1.51 21.47 -39.07
N ASN A 38 2.39 22.23 -38.41
CA ASN A 38 2.27 23.69 -38.24
C ASN A 38 0.86 24.12 -37.74
N ARG A 39 0.33 23.39 -36.74
CA ARG A 39 -1.04 23.57 -36.24
C ARG A 39 -1.07 24.15 -34.84
N TYR A 40 -1.54 25.39 -34.72
CA TYR A 40 -1.71 26.09 -33.45
C TYR A 40 -2.68 25.39 -32.48
N ASP A 41 -3.72 24.72 -33.00
CA ASP A 41 -4.69 23.99 -32.18
C ASP A 41 -4.02 22.92 -31.31
N PHE A 42 -3.04 22.20 -31.88
CA PHE A 42 -2.31 21.16 -31.16
C PHE A 42 -1.36 21.74 -30.12
N ALA A 43 -0.71 22.87 -30.40
CA ALA A 43 0.11 23.58 -29.42
C ALA A 43 -0.73 24.05 -28.22
N PHE A 44 -1.95 24.55 -28.47
CA PHE A 44 -2.88 24.93 -27.40
C PHE A 44 -3.26 23.73 -26.52
N VAL A 45 -3.61 22.59 -27.13
CA VAL A 45 -3.91 21.34 -26.40
C VAL A 45 -2.71 20.90 -25.57
N ALA A 46 -1.49 20.95 -26.12
CA ALA A 46 -0.28 20.59 -25.39
C ALA A 46 -0.08 21.45 -24.13
N ILE A 47 -0.29 22.77 -24.22
CA ILE A 47 -0.22 23.68 -23.06
C ILE A 47 -1.26 23.32 -22.00
N CYS A 48 -2.51 23.06 -22.40
CA CYS A 48 -3.56 22.67 -21.47
C CYS A 48 -3.21 21.36 -20.74
N LEU A 49 -2.72 20.36 -21.48
CA LEU A 49 -2.28 19.08 -20.91
C LEU A 49 -1.08 19.27 -19.98
N GLN A 50 -0.13 20.12 -20.32
CA GLN A 50 1.05 20.39 -19.49
C GLN A 50 0.65 20.98 -18.13
N ILE A 51 -0.25 21.96 -18.12
CA ILE A 51 -0.79 22.57 -16.88
C ILE A 51 -1.54 21.52 -16.06
N ALA A 52 -2.44 20.76 -16.70
CA ALA A 52 -3.18 19.69 -16.04
C ALA A 52 -2.23 18.60 -15.47
N GLY A 53 -1.15 18.29 -16.18
CA GLY A 53 -0.10 17.37 -15.76
C GLY A 53 0.61 17.83 -14.50
N VAL A 54 1.05 19.10 -14.44
CA VAL A 54 1.69 19.66 -13.24
C VAL A 54 0.73 19.65 -12.05
N VAL A 55 -0.51 20.13 -12.24
CA VAL A 55 -1.51 20.18 -11.15
C VAL A 55 -1.81 18.77 -10.62
N SER A 56 -2.08 17.81 -11.51
CA SER A 56 -2.39 16.43 -11.12
C SER A 56 -1.17 15.71 -10.51
N ALA A 57 0.06 16.01 -10.94
CA ALA A 57 1.27 15.48 -10.32
C ALA A 57 1.43 15.95 -8.87
N LEU A 58 1.17 17.23 -8.59
CA LEU A 58 1.20 17.77 -7.23
C LEU A 58 0.11 17.13 -6.35
N LEU A 59 -1.10 16.96 -6.89
CA LEU A 59 -2.18 16.26 -6.18
C LEU A 59 -1.83 14.79 -5.90
N ALA A 60 -1.20 14.09 -6.84
CA ALA A 60 -0.74 12.72 -6.65
C ALA A 60 0.41 12.63 -5.64
N ALA A 61 1.29 13.64 -5.55
CA ALA A 61 2.41 13.65 -4.62
C ALA A 61 1.97 13.66 -3.16
N VAL A 62 0.85 14.32 -2.82
CA VAL A 62 0.32 14.41 -1.43
C VAL A 62 0.10 13.03 -0.78
N PRO A 63 -0.75 12.13 -1.32
CA PRO A 63 -0.92 10.79 -0.76
C PRO A 63 0.36 9.95 -0.84
N GLY A 64 1.21 10.18 -1.86
CA GLY A 64 2.51 9.51 -1.97
C GLY A 64 3.47 9.86 -0.82
N ILE A 65 3.50 11.14 -0.41
CA ILE A 65 4.29 11.62 0.74
C ILE A 65 3.73 11.07 2.04
N ILE A 66 2.41 11.05 2.22
CA ILE A 66 1.76 10.46 3.40
C ILE A 66 2.18 9.00 3.56
N ASP A 67 2.08 8.19 2.51
CA ASP A 67 2.50 6.79 2.57
C ASP A 67 4.01 6.66 2.79
N TYR A 68 4.83 7.50 2.14
CA TYR A 68 6.27 7.52 2.36
C TYR A 68 6.64 7.81 3.82
N LEU A 69 5.93 8.71 4.50
CA LEU A 69 6.23 9.08 5.88
C LEU A 69 5.67 8.10 6.90
N PHE A 70 4.44 7.62 6.70
CA PHE A 70 3.69 6.89 7.74
C PHE A 70 3.49 5.40 7.45
N THR A 71 3.59 4.96 6.18
CA THR A 71 3.50 3.54 5.82
C THR A 71 4.90 2.92 5.68
N VAL A 72 5.88 3.64 5.12
CA VAL A 72 7.18 3.06 4.75
C VAL A 72 8.18 3.08 5.94
N PRO A 73 8.71 1.93 6.38
CA PRO A 73 9.65 1.87 7.50
C PRO A 73 10.96 2.63 7.26
N PRO A 74 11.49 3.40 8.23
CA PRO A 74 12.59 4.36 8.04
C PRO A 74 13.98 3.77 7.75
N LYS A 75 14.17 2.46 7.84
CA LYS A 75 15.44 1.77 7.51
C LYS A 75 15.19 0.55 6.61
N SER A 76 14.52 0.77 5.49
CA SER A 76 14.12 -0.30 4.56
C SER A 76 14.57 -0.02 3.12
N SER A 77 14.69 -1.07 2.31
CA SER A 77 14.92 -0.94 0.87
C SER A 77 13.79 -0.15 0.19
N ALA A 78 12.57 -0.28 0.71
CA ALA A 78 11.39 0.47 0.30
C ALA A 78 11.57 1.98 0.51
N LYS A 79 12.13 2.40 1.66
CA LYS A 79 12.41 3.81 1.95
C LYS A 79 13.40 4.40 0.95
N LYS A 80 14.54 3.73 0.73
CA LYS A 80 15.57 4.17 -0.23
C LYS A 80 15.00 4.35 -1.64
N ARG A 81 14.30 3.31 -2.15
CA ARG A 81 13.69 3.36 -3.48
C ARG A 81 12.59 4.42 -3.56
N GLY A 82 11.79 4.57 -2.50
CA GLY A 82 10.74 5.59 -2.39
C GLY A 82 11.31 7.00 -2.49
N THR A 83 12.44 7.28 -1.83
CA THR A 83 13.14 8.57 -1.94
C THR A 83 13.61 8.82 -3.37
N GLN A 84 14.27 7.83 -4.00
CA GLN A 84 14.75 7.98 -5.37
C GLN A 84 13.61 8.20 -6.37
N HIS A 85 12.51 7.45 -6.22
CA HIS A 85 11.30 7.61 -7.02
C HIS A 85 10.69 9.01 -6.83
N GLY A 86 10.54 9.47 -5.59
CA GLY A 86 10.02 10.80 -5.30
C GLY A 86 10.88 11.92 -5.90
N LEU A 87 12.20 11.85 -5.73
CA LEU A 87 13.14 12.82 -6.31
C LEU A 87 13.09 12.84 -7.83
N LEU A 88 13.02 11.67 -8.48
CA LEU A 88 12.91 11.59 -9.93
C LEU A 88 11.59 12.22 -10.43
N ASN A 89 10.47 12.02 -9.75
CA ASN A 89 9.21 12.67 -10.13
C ASN A 89 9.24 14.18 -9.92
N ILE A 90 9.86 14.67 -8.84
CA ILE A 90 10.08 16.11 -8.65
C ILE A 90 10.89 16.67 -9.82
N PHE A 91 11.96 15.98 -10.22
CA PHE A 91 12.76 16.38 -11.38
C PHE A 91 11.94 16.40 -12.68
N VAL A 92 11.12 15.38 -12.95
CA VAL A 92 10.22 15.35 -14.12
C VAL A 92 9.24 16.53 -14.12
N VAL A 93 8.60 16.82 -12.98
CA VAL A 93 7.68 17.97 -12.87
C VAL A 93 8.42 19.29 -13.13
N VAL A 94 9.64 19.44 -12.61
CA VAL A 94 10.48 20.62 -12.88
C VAL A 94 10.83 20.74 -14.36
N LEU A 95 11.18 19.64 -15.04
CA LEU A 95 11.44 19.66 -16.49
C LEU A 95 10.23 20.15 -17.27
N PHE A 96 9.03 19.64 -16.98
CA PHE A 96 7.80 20.08 -17.66
C PHE A 96 7.44 21.53 -17.31
N PHE A 97 7.71 21.98 -16.08
CA PHE A 97 7.52 23.38 -15.72
C PHE A 97 8.49 24.31 -16.46
N VAL A 98 9.77 23.92 -16.59
CA VAL A 98 10.77 24.66 -17.36
C VAL A 98 10.41 24.67 -18.85
N ALA A 99 10.00 23.53 -19.42
CA ALA A 99 9.51 23.46 -20.81
C ALA A 99 8.37 24.46 -21.05
N TRP A 100 7.42 24.57 -20.11
CA TRP A 100 6.32 25.52 -20.18
C TRP A 100 6.79 26.99 -20.15
N LEU A 101 7.79 27.32 -19.34
CA LEU A 101 8.39 28.66 -19.34
C LEU A 101 9.09 28.96 -20.66
N LEU A 102 9.83 27.99 -21.19
CA LEU A 102 10.57 28.12 -22.45
C LEU A 102 9.65 28.27 -23.67
N LYS A 103 8.45 27.69 -23.64
CA LYS A 103 7.41 27.91 -24.68
C LYS A 103 6.98 29.37 -24.84
N ARG A 104 7.30 30.24 -23.88
CA ARG A 104 6.98 31.68 -23.95
C ARG A 104 8.00 32.49 -24.73
N ASP A 105 9.19 31.93 -24.99
CA ASP A 105 10.22 32.59 -25.78
C ASP A 105 9.98 32.32 -27.28
N PRO A 106 9.56 33.32 -28.08
CA PRO A 106 9.29 33.13 -29.50
C PRO A 106 10.56 32.84 -30.31
N TYR A 107 11.75 33.08 -29.75
CA TYR A 107 13.03 32.87 -30.41
C TYR A 107 13.61 31.48 -30.15
N LEU A 108 13.09 30.74 -29.17
CA LEU A 108 13.59 29.40 -28.86
C LEU A 108 12.98 28.35 -29.80
N PRO A 109 13.81 27.57 -30.52
CA PRO A 109 13.29 26.52 -31.40
C PRO A 109 12.50 25.45 -30.63
N ALA A 110 11.30 25.12 -31.09
CA ALA A 110 10.42 24.10 -30.51
C ALA A 110 11.13 22.74 -30.34
N PHE A 111 12.10 22.43 -31.21
CA PHE A 111 12.93 21.24 -31.11
C PHE A 111 13.57 21.04 -29.73
N TRP A 112 14.12 22.10 -29.11
CA TRP A 112 14.77 21.99 -27.81
C TRP A 112 13.78 21.75 -26.67
N ILE A 113 12.58 22.31 -26.79
CA ILE A 113 11.48 22.11 -25.84
C ILE A 113 10.99 20.66 -25.92
N ILE A 114 10.78 20.14 -27.13
CA ILE A 114 10.39 18.74 -27.37
C ILE A 114 11.44 17.77 -26.83
N LEU A 115 12.73 18.06 -26.98
CA LEU A 115 13.79 17.24 -26.38
C LEU A 115 13.73 17.23 -24.85
N LEU A 116 13.43 18.36 -24.22
CA LEU A 116 13.26 18.47 -22.77
C LEU A 116 12.04 17.65 -22.29
N GLU A 117 10.93 17.74 -23.00
CA GLU A 117 9.71 16.96 -22.73
C GLU A 117 9.94 15.47 -22.95
N LEU A 118 10.68 15.09 -24.00
CA LEU A 118 11.09 13.70 -24.24
C LEU A 118 11.94 13.17 -23.08
N ALA A 119 12.92 13.93 -22.60
CA ALA A 119 13.70 13.57 -21.42
C ALA A 119 12.80 13.39 -20.18
N GLY A 120 11.80 14.28 -20.00
CA GLY A 120 10.78 14.16 -18.97
C GLY A 120 9.96 12.87 -19.08
N VAL A 121 9.48 12.52 -20.28
CA VAL A 121 8.72 11.28 -20.53
C VAL A 121 9.57 10.02 -20.31
N VAL A 122 10.84 10.04 -20.72
CA VAL A 122 11.77 8.93 -20.42
C VAL A 122 11.96 8.80 -18.90
N GLY A 123 12.17 9.91 -18.19
CA GLY A 123 12.24 9.95 -16.73
C GLY A 123 10.98 9.42 -16.07
N LEU A 124 9.80 9.73 -16.63
CA LEU A 124 8.51 9.24 -16.17
C LEU A 124 8.38 7.71 -16.35
N GLY A 125 8.88 7.17 -17.47
CA GLY A 125 8.93 5.72 -17.70
C GLY A 125 9.81 4.99 -16.68
N ILE A 126 11.01 5.52 -16.40
CA ILE A 126 11.92 5.00 -15.36
C ILE A 126 11.24 5.07 -13.98
N SER A 127 10.64 6.22 -13.67
CA SER A 127 9.90 6.43 -12.42
C SER A 127 8.73 5.46 -12.27
N GLY A 128 7.98 5.21 -13.34
CA GLY A 128 6.89 4.24 -13.39
C GLY A 128 7.35 2.82 -13.11
N TRP A 129 8.50 2.41 -13.66
CA TRP A 129 9.12 1.12 -13.35
C TRP A 129 9.53 0.99 -11.87
N MET A 130 10.07 2.06 -11.30
CA MET A 130 10.36 2.13 -9.86
C MET A 130 9.08 2.08 -9.01
N GLY A 131 8.03 2.78 -9.42
CA GLY A 131 6.71 2.76 -8.78
C GLY A 131 6.10 1.36 -8.77
N GLY A 132 6.14 0.66 -9.90
CA GLY A 132 5.76 -0.76 -9.99
C GLY A 132 6.59 -1.64 -9.05
N THR A 133 7.90 -1.40 -8.96
CA THR A 133 8.76 -2.13 -8.01
C THR A 133 8.36 -1.87 -6.55
N LEU A 134 8.00 -0.63 -6.19
CA LEU A 134 7.53 -0.28 -4.86
C LEU A 134 6.21 -1.00 -4.50
N VAL A 135 5.30 -1.12 -5.46
CA VAL A 135 4.03 -1.84 -5.27
C VAL A 135 4.26 -3.35 -5.24
N TYR A 136 4.86 -3.94 -6.27
CA TYR A 136 4.90 -5.40 -6.43
C TYR A 136 6.00 -6.09 -5.63
N ARG A 137 7.17 -5.47 -5.44
CA ARG A 137 8.27 -6.09 -4.67
C ARG A 137 8.30 -5.61 -3.23
N ASN A 138 8.06 -4.33 -2.99
CA ASN A 138 8.04 -3.78 -1.64
C ASN A 138 6.65 -3.81 -0.99
N GLN A 139 5.60 -4.18 -1.73
CA GLN A 139 4.25 -4.37 -1.20
C GLN A 139 3.69 -3.09 -0.56
N ILE A 140 4.10 -1.90 -1.02
CA ILE A 140 3.52 -0.63 -0.56
C ILE A 140 2.13 -0.47 -1.17
N GLY A 141 1.15 -0.11 -0.33
CA GLY A 141 -0.24 0.05 -0.74
C GLY A 141 -1.00 -1.27 -0.92
N VAL A 142 -0.35 -2.41 -0.68
CA VAL A 142 -0.99 -3.74 -0.77
C VAL A 142 -1.50 -4.18 0.60
N ASN A 143 -2.78 -4.53 0.64
CA ASN A 143 -3.40 -5.21 1.78
C ASN A 143 -3.27 -6.74 1.58
N PRO A 144 -2.50 -7.45 2.42
CA PRO A 144 -2.29 -8.89 2.29
C PRO A 144 -3.49 -9.74 2.76
N ARG A 145 -4.52 -9.12 3.36
CA ARG A 145 -5.79 -9.79 3.67
C ARG A 145 -6.56 -10.04 2.36
N TYR A 146 -7.00 -11.28 2.15
CA TYR A 146 -7.81 -11.66 0.99
C TYR A 146 -9.26 -11.13 1.09
N ALA A 147 -10.02 -11.15 0.00
CA ALA A 147 -11.33 -10.50 -0.11
C ALA A 147 -12.39 -11.01 0.91
N GLY A 148 -12.26 -12.24 1.41
CA GLY A 148 -13.15 -12.84 2.40
C GLY A 148 -12.74 -12.62 3.87
N ALA A 149 -11.59 -11.98 4.13
CA ALA A 149 -11.05 -11.82 5.48
C ALA A 149 -11.88 -10.87 6.38
N GLY A 150 -12.98 -10.29 5.89
CA GLY A 150 -13.81 -9.33 6.61
C GLY A 150 -13.11 -7.99 6.87
N LYS A 151 -13.83 -7.08 7.56
CA LYS A 151 -13.27 -5.80 8.01
C LYS A 151 -12.22 -6.03 9.11
N TRP A 152 -11.24 -5.15 9.21
CA TRP A 152 -10.34 -5.12 10.36
C TRP A 152 -11.16 -4.89 11.64
N LYS A 153 -10.94 -5.75 12.63
CA LYS A 153 -11.56 -5.66 13.97
C LYS A 153 -10.45 -5.76 14.99
N GLU A 154 -10.47 -4.86 15.96
CA GLU A 154 -9.57 -4.90 17.11
C GLU A 154 -10.27 -4.45 18.39
N MET A 155 -9.76 -4.88 19.53
CA MET A 155 -10.25 -4.47 20.85
C MET A 155 -9.10 -4.32 21.85
N HIS A 156 -9.28 -3.44 22.83
CA HIS A 156 -8.34 -3.21 23.92
C HIS A 156 -9.01 -3.53 25.25
N ILE A 157 -8.29 -4.26 26.10
CA ILE A 157 -8.77 -4.73 27.39
C ILE A 157 -7.78 -4.28 28.46
N ASP A 158 -8.29 -3.50 29.41
CA ASP A 158 -7.55 -3.07 30.59
C ASP A 158 -7.61 -4.15 31.70
N GLY A 159 -6.54 -4.29 32.50
CA GLY A 159 -6.50 -5.26 33.60
C GLY A 159 -6.13 -6.70 33.19
N ARG A 160 -5.69 -7.54 34.16
CA ARG A 160 -5.22 -8.92 33.93
C ARG A 160 -6.31 -9.92 34.36
N PRO A 161 -7.43 -10.01 33.64
CA PRO A 161 -8.46 -10.97 33.99
C PRO A 161 -7.95 -12.39 33.72
N GLU A 162 -8.33 -13.34 34.57
CA GLU A 162 -8.13 -14.76 34.28
C GLU A 162 -8.96 -15.21 33.08
N LYS A 163 -10.12 -14.56 32.87
CA LYS A 163 -11.06 -14.82 31.79
C LYS A 163 -11.68 -13.52 31.28
N VAL A 164 -11.72 -13.33 29.96
CA VAL A 164 -12.29 -12.13 29.35
C VAL A 164 -13.12 -12.42 28.12
N GLU A 165 -14.28 -11.76 28.02
CA GLU A 165 -15.14 -11.78 26.84
C GLU A 165 -14.48 -11.00 25.70
N VAL A 166 -14.33 -11.63 24.54
CA VAL A 166 -13.62 -11.04 23.39
C VAL A 166 -14.46 -10.93 22.12
N ALA A 167 -15.57 -11.66 22.03
CA ALA A 167 -16.48 -11.58 20.90
C ALA A 167 -17.85 -12.19 21.24
N THR A 168 -18.87 -11.83 20.45
CA THR A 168 -20.05 -12.68 20.29
C THR A 168 -19.77 -13.81 19.30
N ALA A 169 -20.48 -14.93 19.42
CA ALA A 169 -20.24 -16.15 18.64
C ALA A 169 -20.46 -16.00 17.12
N ASP A 170 -21.19 -14.95 16.72
CA ASP A 170 -21.52 -14.57 15.35
C ASP A 170 -20.68 -13.39 14.83
N GLU A 171 -19.79 -12.82 15.65
CA GLU A 171 -19.00 -11.63 15.27
C GLU A 171 -18.04 -11.91 14.10
N LEU A 172 -17.49 -13.13 14.03
CA LEU A 172 -16.53 -13.54 13.01
C LEU A 172 -17.10 -14.67 12.18
N GLN A 173 -17.05 -14.51 10.86
CA GLN A 173 -17.27 -15.62 9.92
C GLN A 173 -16.02 -16.50 9.84
N THR A 174 -16.18 -17.73 9.33
CA THR A 174 -15.06 -18.63 9.06
C THR A 174 -13.92 -17.92 8.33
N ASP A 175 -12.70 -18.20 8.76
CA ASP A 175 -11.46 -17.63 8.24
C ASP A 175 -11.24 -16.12 8.49
N GLN A 176 -12.10 -15.49 9.31
CA GLN A 176 -11.89 -14.12 9.79
C GLN A 176 -11.15 -14.08 11.12
N MET A 177 -10.43 -12.96 11.32
CA MET A 177 -9.59 -12.71 12.49
C MET A 177 -9.88 -11.33 13.11
N LYS A 178 -9.73 -11.26 14.43
CA LYS A 178 -9.82 -10.06 15.26
C LYS A 178 -8.56 -9.94 16.12
N LEU A 179 -7.99 -8.73 16.22
CA LEU A 179 -6.85 -8.47 17.08
C LEU A 179 -7.31 -8.05 18.49
N VAL A 180 -6.88 -8.76 19.51
CA VAL A 180 -7.21 -8.51 20.91
C VAL A 180 -5.94 -8.05 21.64
N HIS A 181 -5.97 -6.85 22.20
CA HIS A 181 -4.92 -6.31 23.05
C HIS A 181 -5.31 -6.53 24.50
N VAL A 182 -4.52 -7.32 25.23
CA VAL A 182 -4.69 -7.55 26.67
C VAL A 182 -3.34 -7.34 27.34
N HIS A 183 -3.20 -6.30 28.17
CA HIS A 183 -1.90 -5.87 28.70
C HIS A 183 -0.87 -5.63 27.58
N ASN A 184 0.29 -6.27 27.69
CA ASN A 184 1.38 -6.24 26.75
C ASN A 184 1.31 -7.38 25.73
N LYS A 185 0.20 -8.15 25.72
CA LYS A 185 -0.03 -9.25 24.78
C LYS A 185 -0.91 -8.77 23.63
N ARG A 186 -0.56 -9.22 22.43
CA ARG A 186 -1.36 -9.07 21.21
C ARG A 186 -1.77 -10.47 20.79
N ILE A 187 -3.06 -10.75 20.84
CA ILE A 187 -3.63 -12.08 20.60
C ILE A 187 -4.58 -11.99 19.42
N VAL A 188 -4.50 -12.92 18.49
CA VAL A 188 -5.46 -13.06 17.41
C VAL A 188 -6.56 -13.98 17.90
N LEU A 189 -7.81 -13.52 17.85
CA LEU A 189 -8.98 -14.38 17.89
C LEU A 189 -9.39 -14.69 16.46
N ALA A 190 -9.61 -15.97 16.16
CA ALA A 190 -9.87 -16.48 14.82
C ALA A 190 -11.08 -17.42 14.84
N LYS A 191 -11.94 -17.35 13.81
CA LYS A 191 -12.99 -18.35 13.61
C LYS A 191 -12.55 -19.37 12.56
N THR A 192 -12.45 -20.63 12.97
CA THR A 192 -12.23 -21.76 12.05
C THR A 192 -13.54 -22.51 11.82
N GLU A 193 -13.56 -23.46 10.89
CA GLU A 193 -14.71 -24.37 10.70
C GLU A 193 -15.04 -25.18 11.97
N LYS A 194 -14.05 -25.42 12.84
CA LYS A 194 -14.20 -26.19 14.08
C LYS A 194 -14.55 -25.33 15.29
N GLY A 195 -14.68 -24.00 15.12
CA GLY A 195 -14.94 -23.06 16.19
C GLY A 195 -13.83 -22.02 16.37
N TYR A 196 -13.87 -21.30 17.48
CA TYR A 196 -12.90 -20.24 17.78
C TYR A 196 -11.57 -20.78 18.27
N VAL A 197 -10.49 -20.13 17.84
CA VAL A 197 -9.12 -20.38 18.29
C VAL A 197 -8.44 -19.05 18.58
N ALA A 198 -7.42 -19.08 19.44
CA ALA A 198 -6.65 -17.90 19.77
C ALA A 198 -5.15 -18.19 19.83
N PHE A 199 -4.35 -17.27 19.32
CA PHE A 199 -2.89 -17.42 19.22
C PHE A 199 -2.18 -16.08 19.24
N ASP A 200 -0.87 -16.08 19.50
CA ASP A 200 -0.06 -14.86 19.50
C ASP A 200 -0.07 -14.17 18.13
N ASP A 201 -0.26 -12.85 18.12
CA ASP A 201 -0.24 -12.04 16.89
C ASP A 201 1.16 -11.87 16.32
N ARG A 202 2.22 -12.04 17.13
CA ARG A 202 3.59 -11.82 16.64
C ARG A 202 4.15 -13.10 16.03
N CYS A 203 4.35 -13.09 14.72
CA CYS A 203 5.06 -14.13 14.00
C CYS A 203 6.49 -14.31 14.57
N THR A 204 6.86 -15.54 14.92
CA THR A 204 8.16 -15.90 15.50
C THR A 204 9.36 -15.64 14.57
N HIS A 205 9.17 -15.45 13.26
CA HIS A 205 10.27 -15.17 12.36
C HIS A 205 10.87 -13.76 12.54
N LYS A 206 10.04 -12.71 12.38
CA LYS A 206 10.47 -11.30 12.46
C LYS A 206 9.47 -10.38 13.16
N GLY A 207 8.44 -10.93 13.83
CA GLY A 207 7.47 -10.15 14.60
C GLY A 207 6.33 -9.55 13.78
N GLY A 208 6.10 -9.99 12.55
CA GLY A 208 4.97 -9.54 11.75
C GLY A 208 3.62 -9.89 12.40
N SER A 209 2.65 -8.98 12.33
CA SER A 209 1.29 -9.20 12.87
C SER A 209 0.53 -10.22 12.02
N LEU A 210 0.13 -11.33 12.65
CA LEU A 210 -0.65 -12.39 12.05
C LEU A 210 -2.11 -12.00 11.80
N ALA A 211 -2.71 -11.14 12.64
CA ALA A 211 -4.03 -10.57 12.36
C ALA A 211 -4.07 -9.73 11.07
N GLY A 212 -2.91 -9.20 10.66
CA GLY A 212 -2.68 -8.54 9.38
C GLY A 212 -2.51 -9.49 8.21
N GLY A 213 -2.42 -10.80 8.45
CA GLY A 213 -2.22 -11.84 7.45
C GLY A 213 -3.51 -12.41 6.88
N ALA A 214 -3.40 -13.58 6.27
CA ALA A 214 -4.52 -14.36 5.79
C ALA A 214 -4.69 -15.60 6.66
N MET A 215 -5.93 -16.01 6.90
CA MET A 215 -6.25 -17.31 7.48
C MET A 215 -7.10 -18.08 6.49
N ILE A 216 -6.75 -19.34 6.25
CA ILE A 216 -7.44 -20.24 5.33
C ILE A 216 -7.36 -21.64 5.92
N TYR A 217 -8.51 -22.34 6.06
CA TYR A 217 -8.58 -23.72 6.56
C TYR A 217 -7.83 -23.93 7.90
N GLY A 218 -7.99 -22.99 8.84
CA GLY A 218 -7.34 -23.06 10.15
C GLY A 218 -5.80 -22.89 10.11
N THR A 219 -5.24 -22.41 9.01
CA THR A 219 -3.82 -22.05 8.89
C THR A 219 -3.71 -20.54 8.72
N VAL A 220 -2.94 -19.88 9.59
CA VAL A 220 -2.65 -18.45 9.49
C VAL A 220 -1.32 -18.23 8.79
N GLN A 221 -1.30 -17.34 7.80
CA GLN A 221 -0.12 -16.94 7.04
C GLN A 221 0.28 -15.50 7.40
N CYS A 222 1.54 -15.36 7.83
CA CYS A 222 2.15 -14.07 8.12
C CYS A 222 2.29 -13.21 6.84
N PRO A 223 1.88 -11.94 6.87
CA PRO A 223 1.89 -11.07 5.70
C PRO A 223 3.29 -10.59 5.28
N TRP A 224 4.34 -10.86 6.06
CA TRP A 224 5.68 -10.35 5.77
C TRP A 224 6.49 -11.29 4.88
N HIS A 225 6.73 -12.51 5.37
CA HIS A 225 7.60 -13.49 4.68
C HIS A 225 6.88 -14.81 4.41
N GLY A 226 5.55 -14.84 4.61
CA GLY A 226 4.72 -16.00 4.28
C GLY A 226 4.80 -17.18 5.24
N SER A 227 5.42 -17.05 6.42
CA SER A 227 5.42 -18.11 7.43
C SER A 227 3.99 -18.51 7.81
N GLN A 228 3.74 -19.80 7.92
CA GLN A 228 2.42 -20.36 8.18
C GLN A 228 2.40 -21.15 9.47
N PHE A 229 1.32 -21.00 10.22
CA PHE A 229 1.09 -21.70 11.49
C PHE A 229 -0.29 -22.33 11.50
N GLU A 230 -0.40 -23.52 12.07
CA GLU A 230 -1.71 -24.07 12.40
C GLU A 230 -2.31 -23.26 13.55
N ALA A 231 -3.51 -22.72 13.36
CA ALA A 231 -4.13 -21.79 14.29
C ALA A 231 -4.52 -22.45 15.63
N THR A 232 -4.79 -23.77 15.63
CA THR A 232 -5.21 -24.51 16.83
C THR A 232 -4.03 -24.92 17.71
N THR A 233 -2.91 -25.35 17.13
CA THR A 233 -1.75 -25.89 17.86
C THR A 233 -0.58 -24.94 17.91
N GLY A 234 -0.56 -23.92 17.05
CA GLY A 234 0.53 -22.98 16.89
C GLY A 234 1.74 -23.54 16.13
N GLN A 235 1.70 -24.80 15.68
CA GLN A 235 2.83 -25.43 14.99
C GLN A 235 3.14 -24.76 13.65
N VAL A 236 4.43 -24.67 13.33
CA VAL A 236 4.89 -24.20 12.02
C VAL A 236 4.46 -25.19 10.95
N LYS A 237 3.69 -24.71 9.96
CA LYS A 237 3.34 -25.46 8.75
C LYS A 237 4.29 -25.13 7.60
N ALA A 238 4.76 -23.88 7.53
CA ALA A 238 5.72 -23.43 6.52
C ALA A 238 6.61 -22.31 7.06
N GLY A 239 7.90 -22.37 6.72
CA GLY A 239 8.88 -21.36 7.10
C GLY A 239 8.69 -20.01 6.40
N PRO A 240 9.55 -19.01 6.65
CA PRO A 240 10.87 -19.12 7.30
C PRO A 240 10.89 -19.22 8.83
N ALA A 241 9.76 -19.05 9.53
CA ALA A 241 9.70 -19.31 10.97
C ALA A 241 10.15 -20.74 11.30
N LYS A 242 10.89 -20.91 12.39
CA LYS A 242 11.36 -22.23 12.87
C LYS A 242 10.67 -22.66 14.17
N GLU A 243 10.08 -21.71 14.89
CA GLU A 243 9.42 -21.91 16.17
C GLU A 243 7.92 -21.65 16.02
N GLY A 244 7.09 -22.45 16.70
CA GLY A 244 5.64 -22.27 16.71
C GLY A 244 5.20 -21.03 17.50
N ILE A 245 3.96 -20.61 17.30
CA ILE A 245 3.32 -19.54 18.07
C ILE A 245 2.60 -20.10 19.30
N VAL A 246 2.45 -19.28 20.34
CA VAL A 246 1.67 -19.67 21.53
C VAL A 246 0.18 -19.61 21.22
N THR A 247 -0.57 -20.61 21.67
CA THR A 247 -2.03 -20.67 21.59
C THR A 247 -2.68 -20.48 22.95
N TYR A 248 -3.89 -19.93 22.97
CA TYR A 248 -4.64 -19.63 24.18
C TYR A 248 -5.94 -20.41 24.21
N ALA A 249 -6.37 -20.80 25.42
CA ALA A 249 -7.62 -21.52 25.59
C ALA A 249 -8.80 -20.59 25.33
N VAL A 250 -9.69 -21.01 24.43
CA VAL A 250 -10.93 -20.29 24.10
C VAL A 250 -12.12 -21.10 24.58
N THR A 251 -13.07 -20.45 25.25
CA THR A 251 -14.34 -21.07 25.61
C THR A 251 -15.49 -20.29 25.03
N GLU A 252 -16.47 -21.00 24.46
CA GLU A 252 -17.73 -20.42 23.99
C GLU A 252 -18.85 -20.83 24.96
N HIS A 253 -19.59 -19.87 25.47
CA HIS A 253 -20.69 -20.10 26.41
C HIS A 253 -21.76 -19.02 26.25
N ASN A 254 -23.03 -19.44 26.15
CA ASN A 254 -24.19 -18.54 25.97
C ASN A 254 -24.01 -17.52 24.83
N GLY A 255 -23.49 -17.95 23.69
CA GLY A 255 -23.26 -17.10 22.52
C GLY A 255 -22.12 -16.09 22.66
N LYS A 256 -21.29 -16.22 23.70
CA LYS A 256 -20.13 -15.37 23.97
C LYS A 256 -18.84 -16.16 23.93
N VAL A 257 -17.78 -15.53 23.45
CA VAL A 257 -16.44 -16.11 23.30
C VAL A 257 -15.50 -15.50 24.32
N TYR A 258 -14.79 -16.35 25.06
CA TYR A 258 -13.90 -15.94 26.14
C TYR A 258 -12.47 -16.44 25.89
N LEU A 259 -11.49 -15.57 26.14
CA LEU A 259 -10.09 -15.97 26.29
C LEU A 259 -9.80 -16.28 27.76
N ASN A 260 -9.06 -17.35 28.01
CA ASN A 260 -8.54 -17.72 29.33
C ASN A 260 -7.00 -17.63 29.31
N PHE A 261 -6.41 -17.07 30.38
CA PHE A 261 -4.98 -16.75 30.48
C PHE A 261 -4.18 -17.69 31.37
#